data_AF-A0A7K1W4I9-F1
#
_entry.id   AF-A0A7K1W4I9-F1
#
_cell.length_a   1.000
_cell.length_b   1.000
_cell.length_c   1.000
_cell.angle_alpha   90.00
_cell.angle_beta   90.00
_cell.angle_gamma   90.00
#
_symmetry.space_group_name_H-M   'P 1'
#
loop_
_entity.id
_entity.type
_entity.pdbx_description
1 polymer ?
#
loop_
_entity_poly.entity_id
_entity_poly.type
_entity_poly.pdbx_seq_one_letter_code
_entity_poly.pdbx_strand_id
1 'polypeptide(L)'
;MDDHPEKSPDHLTINVTHRDDPVFEVTQADAFASVRKYPNIVVRGPLFGLAAQGRGERPRWRLLGELDTGFPQMARDELNSHLWFQAKDHTEDRAVRRSLLEAVARLEKEPVNEVTADGVRYRVVRADEFARIGDGRLEPPRATDPDEDSWDLDAPDPSRTEDFVVDHAAAVGLAEGIDRAGLLQLSYTAGRFPDDVRADSQRALITHPGVVLLPTTFRVVERKELSWSMVTGQYATPQGARRALVHHLTRPVPQLPDLPDMPELPAWMMVDEKEQAVHDRAAKKFMARRRPNELVVRGRRYEVVRVERVMRIGPDGPEKPRPSDTDDYGPSQIHPLMDEEGNITHSSS
;
A
#
# COMPACT_ATOMS: atom_id res chain seq x y z
N MET A 1 37.59 2.87 -33.61
CA MET A 1 36.20 2.67 -33.13
C MET A 1 36.34 1.83 -31.88
N ASP A 2 36.27 2.46 -30.71
CA ASP A 2 36.08 1.77 -29.45
C ASP A 2 35.18 2.68 -28.62
N ASP A 3 33.89 2.61 -28.95
CA ASP A 3 32.82 3.19 -28.14
C ASP A 3 32.53 2.16 -27.04
N HIS A 4 33.17 2.33 -25.88
CA HIS A 4 32.76 1.61 -24.69
C HIS A 4 31.37 2.13 -24.25
N PRO A 5 30.46 1.23 -23.84
CA PRO A 5 29.04 1.49 -23.89
C PRO A 5 28.61 2.56 -22.89
N GLU A 6 27.65 3.37 -23.34
CA GLU A 6 26.85 4.26 -22.49
C GLU A 6 26.42 3.54 -21.20
N LYS A 7 26.52 4.26 -20.07
CA LYS A 7 26.07 3.78 -18.75
C LYS A 7 24.69 3.12 -18.88
N SER A 8 24.56 1.89 -18.37
CA SER A 8 23.28 1.17 -18.38
C SER A 8 22.16 2.05 -17.81
N PRO A 9 20.95 2.05 -18.42
CA PRO A 9 19.84 2.86 -17.93
C PRO A 9 19.53 2.59 -16.46
N ASP A 10 19.19 3.64 -15.71
CA ASP A 10 18.95 3.55 -14.27
C ASP A 10 17.81 2.58 -13.93
N HIS A 11 16.78 2.44 -14.77
CA HIS A 11 15.68 1.48 -14.58
C HIS A 11 16.05 0.00 -14.85
N LEU A 12 17.30 -0.28 -15.24
CA LEU A 12 17.84 -1.62 -15.48
C LEU A 12 19.02 -1.97 -14.55
N THR A 13 19.39 -1.06 -13.65
CA THR A 13 20.61 -1.18 -12.84
C THR A 13 20.26 -1.29 -11.35
N ILE A 14 20.62 -2.41 -10.72
CA ILE A 14 20.55 -2.58 -9.27
C ILE A 14 21.93 -2.27 -8.69
N ASN A 15 22.03 -1.18 -7.92
CA ASN A 15 23.26 -0.80 -7.25
C ASN A 15 23.29 -1.40 -5.83
N VAL A 16 24.30 -2.21 -5.54
CA VAL A 16 24.49 -2.83 -4.22
C VAL A 16 25.68 -2.18 -3.52
N THR A 17 25.47 -1.74 -2.28
CA THR A 17 26.51 -1.17 -1.43
C THR A 17 26.59 -1.89 -0.09
N HIS A 18 27.78 -1.86 0.49
CA HIS A 18 28.05 -2.32 1.83
C HIS A 18 28.17 -1.11 2.76
N ARG A 19 27.68 -1.25 4.00
CA ARG A 19 27.86 -0.24 5.05
C ARG A 19 28.46 -0.92 6.27
N ASP A 20 29.60 -0.41 6.72
CA ASP A 20 30.32 -0.96 7.86
C ASP A 20 29.72 -0.42 9.18
N ASP A 21 28.45 -0.75 9.45
CA ASP A 21 27.79 -0.41 10.72
C ASP A 21 27.06 -1.62 11.35
N PRO A 22 27.09 -1.78 12.69
CA PRO A 22 26.57 -2.99 13.34
C PRO A 22 25.07 -3.22 13.13
N VAL A 23 24.29 -2.15 12.99
CA VAL A 23 22.84 -2.25 12.78
C VAL A 23 22.55 -2.79 11.38
N PHE A 24 23.29 -2.30 10.39
CA PHE A 24 23.23 -2.79 9.02
C PHE A 24 23.59 -4.28 8.94
N GLU A 25 24.70 -4.70 9.56
CA GLU A 25 25.12 -6.11 9.59
C GLU A 25 24.05 -7.05 10.17
N VAL A 26 23.48 -6.69 11.32
CA VAL A 26 22.44 -7.49 11.97
C VAL A 26 21.18 -7.55 11.11
N THR A 27 20.78 -6.43 10.50
CA THR A 27 19.62 -6.36 9.60
C THR A 27 19.82 -7.23 8.36
N GLN A 28 21.02 -7.22 7.78
CA GLN A 28 21.36 -8.04 6.62
C GLN A 28 21.37 -9.53 6.97
N ALA A 29 21.93 -9.89 8.13
CA ALA A 29 21.93 -11.27 8.62
C ALA A 29 20.51 -11.80 8.89
N ASP A 30 19.65 -11.01 9.54
CA ASP A 30 18.24 -11.37 9.78
C ASP A 30 17.47 -11.54 8.46
N ALA A 31 17.69 -10.64 7.50
CA ALA A 31 17.10 -10.75 6.17
C ALA A 31 17.52 -12.05 5.45
N PHE A 32 18.82 -12.40 5.44
CA PHE A 32 19.28 -13.66 4.85
C PHE A 32 18.72 -14.90 5.55
N ALA A 33 18.67 -14.89 6.89
CA ALA A 33 18.10 -15.98 7.66
C ALA A 33 16.61 -16.17 7.30
N SER A 34 15.89 -15.06 7.15
CA SER A 34 14.49 -15.09 6.75
C SER A 34 14.28 -15.64 5.34
N VAL A 35 15.04 -15.18 4.34
CA VAL A 35 14.91 -15.67 2.95
C VAL A 35 15.11 -17.19 2.87
N ARG A 36 16.03 -17.76 3.68
CA ARG A 36 16.22 -19.21 3.75
C ARG A 36 15.03 -19.94 4.37
N LYS A 37 14.41 -19.34 5.39
CA LYS A 37 13.29 -19.93 6.12
C LYS A 37 11.95 -19.76 5.38
N TYR A 38 11.79 -18.68 4.63
CA TYR A 38 10.62 -18.33 3.85
C TYR A 38 11.00 -18.08 2.38
N PRO A 39 11.39 -19.15 1.65
CA PRO A 39 12.00 -19.03 0.32
C PRO A 39 11.00 -18.70 -0.80
N ASN A 40 9.71 -18.94 -0.58
CA ASN A 40 8.67 -18.71 -1.58
C ASN A 40 7.89 -17.45 -1.26
N ILE A 41 7.14 -16.94 -2.24
CA ILE A 41 6.22 -15.82 -2.05
C ILE A 41 4.78 -16.22 -2.41
N VAL A 42 3.82 -15.58 -1.74
CA VAL A 42 2.42 -15.59 -2.15
C VAL A 42 2.00 -14.17 -2.45
N VAL A 43 1.53 -13.95 -3.69
CA VAL A 43 1.04 -12.64 -4.13
C VAL A 43 -0.43 -12.52 -3.79
N ARG A 44 -0.79 -11.42 -3.10
CA ARG A 44 -2.16 -11.04 -2.80
C ARG A 44 -2.83 -10.45 -4.04
N GLY A 45 -2.13 -9.57 -4.75
CA GLY A 45 -2.64 -8.85 -5.91
C GLY A 45 -2.13 -7.41 -5.95
N PRO A 46 -2.66 -6.60 -6.88
CA PRO A 46 -2.29 -5.21 -7.00
C PRO A 46 -2.80 -4.37 -5.81
N LEU A 47 -2.07 -3.30 -5.56
CA LEU A 47 -2.46 -2.14 -4.75
C LEU A 47 -2.16 -0.88 -5.55
N PHE A 48 -2.96 0.15 -5.34
CA PHE A 48 -2.80 1.44 -6.02
C PHE A 48 -2.57 2.55 -5.01
N GLY A 49 -1.95 3.62 -5.47
CA GLY A 49 -1.68 4.81 -4.70
C GLY A 49 -1.16 5.92 -5.61
N LEU A 50 -0.59 6.96 -5.01
CA LEU A 50 -0.23 8.17 -5.72
C LEU A 50 1.26 8.44 -5.68
N ALA A 51 1.80 8.89 -6.81
CA ALA A 51 3.14 9.43 -6.91
C ALA A 51 3.14 10.79 -7.60
N ALA A 52 4.00 11.69 -7.11
CA ALA A 52 4.27 12.98 -7.73
C ALA A 52 5.70 13.05 -8.26
N GLN A 53 5.89 13.84 -9.31
CA GLN A 53 7.20 14.19 -9.85
C GLN A 53 7.23 15.69 -10.10
N GLY A 54 8.05 16.39 -9.31
CA GLY A 54 8.22 17.82 -9.41
C GLY A 54 8.98 18.27 -10.66
N ARG A 55 8.93 19.57 -10.93
CA ARG A 55 9.67 20.19 -12.04
C ARG A 55 11.18 20.01 -11.83
N GLY A 56 11.84 19.43 -12.82
CA GLY A 56 13.29 19.16 -12.77
C GLY A 56 13.69 17.97 -11.90
N GLU A 57 12.74 17.22 -11.33
CA GLU A 57 13.05 16.04 -10.51
C GLU A 57 13.17 14.74 -11.32
N ARG A 58 12.85 14.77 -12.63
CA ARG A 58 12.96 13.60 -13.51
C ARG A 58 14.35 12.93 -13.38
N PRO A 59 14.41 11.59 -13.24
CA PRO A 59 13.31 10.61 -13.29
C PRO A 59 12.65 10.29 -11.94
N ARG A 60 12.98 11.01 -10.86
CA ARG A 60 12.55 10.67 -9.49
C ARG A 60 11.06 10.95 -9.31
N TRP A 61 10.37 9.99 -8.72
CA TRP A 61 8.99 10.08 -8.27
C TRP A 61 8.95 9.94 -6.76
N ARG A 62 8.01 10.60 -6.09
CA ARG A 62 7.76 10.48 -4.65
C ARG A 62 6.36 9.98 -4.42
N LEU A 63 6.21 9.01 -3.53
CA LEU A 63 4.89 8.57 -3.11
C LEU A 63 4.26 9.63 -2.21
N LEU A 64 2.96 9.89 -2.39
CA LEU A 64 2.22 10.89 -1.62
C LEU A 64 1.51 10.31 -0.38
N GLY A 65 1.62 9.00 -0.16
CA GLY A 65 0.90 8.29 0.89
C GLY A 65 1.13 6.78 0.80
N GLU A 66 0.32 6.02 1.52
CA GLU A 66 0.33 4.56 1.45
C GLU A 66 -0.22 4.03 0.11
N LEU A 67 0.28 2.86 -0.30
CA LEU A 67 -0.30 2.09 -1.41
C LEU A 67 -1.20 1.02 -0.82
N ASP A 68 -2.46 1.34 -0.53
CA ASP A 68 -3.40 0.44 0.14
C ASP A 68 -4.78 0.33 -0.55
N THR A 69 -5.03 1.12 -1.59
CA THR A 69 -6.30 1.05 -2.33
C THR A 69 -6.40 -0.22 -3.19
N GLY A 70 -7.62 -0.77 -3.26
CA GLY A 70 -7.90 -2.06 -3.88
C GLY A 70 -8.10 -2.03 -5.40
N PHE A 71 -8.49 -0.89 -5.97
CA PHE A 71 -8.74 -0.72 -7.41
C PHE A 71 -8.42 0.71 -7.85
N PRO A 72 -8.15 0.95 -9.15
CA PRO A 72 -7.57 2.21 -9.62
C PRO A 72 -8.42 3.45 -9.37
N GLN A 73 -9.75 3.35 -9.49
CA GLN A 73 -10.63 4.50 -9.29
C GLN A 73 -10.54 5.08 -7.87
N MET A 74 -10.36 4.26 -6.82
CA MET A 74 -10.14 4.79 -5.46
C MET A 74 -8.91 5.68 -5.39
N ALA A 75 -7.79 5.27 -5.98
CA ALA A 75 -6.60 6.11 -6.03
C ALA A 75 -6.84 7.39 -6.87
N ARG A 76 -7.66 7.34 -7.92
CA ARG A 76 -8.03 8.57 -8.66
C ARG A 76 -8.87 9.53 -7.81
N ASP A 77 -9.75 9.02 -6.96
CA ASP A 77 -10.55 9.84 -6.05
C ASP A 77 -9.69 10.43 -4.92
N GLU A 78 -8.68 9.69 -4.45
CA GLU A 78 -7.65 10.23 -3.55
C GLU A 78 -6.85 11.34 -4.22
N LEU A 79 -6.49 11.17 -5.50
CA LEU A 79 -5.77 12.20 -6.26
C LEU A 79 -6.63 13.45 -6.44
N ASN A 80 -7.90 13.26 -6.77
CA ASN A 80 -8.87 14.34 -6.86
C ASN A 80 -8.92 15.10 -5.53
N SER A 81 -9.09 14.40 -4.42
CA SER A 81 -9.13 14.99 -3.08
C SER A 81 -7.85 15.72 -2.73
N HIS A 82 -6.69 15.12 -3.01
CA HIS A 82 -5.39 15.74 -2.78
C HIS A 82 -5.27 17.08 -3.51
N LEU A 83 -5.59 17.11 -4.81
CA LEU A 83 -5.50 18.33 -5.63
C LEU A 83 -6.54 19.37 -5.22
N TRP A 84 -7.74 18.95 -4.84
CA TRP A 84 -8.81 19.85 -4.38
C TRP A 84 -8.45 20.51 -3.05
N PHE A 85 -7.96 19.74 -2.06
CA PHE A 85 -7.48 20.30 -0.80
C PHE A 85 -6.23 21.15 -0.98
N GLN A 86 -5.33 20.79 -1.92
CA GLN A 86 -4.20 21.64 -2.28
C GLN A 86 -4.65 22.99 -2.84
N ALA A 87 -5.69 23.01 -3.68
CA ALA A 87 -6.29 24.23 -4.23
C ALA A 87 -6.98 25.08 -3.16
N LYS A 88 -7.60 24.43 -2.17
CA LYS A 88 -8.33 25.06 -1.07
C LYS A 88 -7.43 25.65 0.00
N ASP A 89 -6.50 24.84 0.51
CA ASP A 89 -5.85 25.05 1.80
C ASP A 89 -4.37 25.43 1.66
N HIS A 90 -3.77 25.24 0.47
CA HIS A 90 -2.31 25.31 0.30
C HIS A 90 -1.82 26.25 -0.80
N THR A 91 -2.70 27.04 -1.42
CA THR A 91 -2.30 28.09 -2.35
C THR A 91 -3.24 29.29 -2.28
N GLU A 92 -2.68 30.48 -2.43
CA GLU A 92 -3.42 31.73 -2.67
C GLU A 92 -3.24 32.24 -4.11
N ASP A 93 -2.37 31.60 -4.89
CA ASP A 93 -2.13 31.96 -6.28
C ASP A 93 -3.26 31.42 -7.17
N ARG A 94 -4.00 32.34 -7.78
CA ARG A 94 -5.10 32.05 -8.69
C ARG A 94 -4.67 31.17 -9.87
N ALA A 95 -3.48 31.35 -10.42
CA ALA A 95 -2.99 30.55 -11.55
C ALA A 95 -2.71 29.10 -11.12
N VAL A 96 -2.11 28.91 -9.94
CA VAL A 96 -1.90 27.59 -9.34
C VAL A 96 -3.24 26.92 -9.04
N ARG A 97 -4.16 27.65 -8.38
CA ARG A 97 -5.49 27.15 -8.05
C ARG A 97 -6.26 26.70 -9.29
N ARG A 98 -6.28 27.52 -10.34
CA ARG A 98 -6.90 27.17 -11.63
C ARG A 98 -6.31 25.88 -12.20
N SER A 99 -4.98 25.75 -12.22
CA SER A 99 -4.32 24.55 -12.76
C SER A 99 -4.67 23.28 -11.96
N LEU A 100 -4.76 23.36 -10.63
CA LEU A 100 -5.20 22.26 -9.77
C LEU A 100 -6.66 21.88 -10.05
N LEU A 101 -7.56 22.87 -10.14
CA LEU A 101 -8.98 22.65 -10.37
C LEU A 101 -9.28 22.12 -11.78
N GLU A 102 -8.49 22.49 -12.80
CA GLU A 102 -8.57 21.87 -14.14
C GLU A 102 -8.23 20.38 -14.10
N ALA A 103 -7.24 19.98 -13.31
CA ALA A 103 -6.89 18.58 -13.12
C ALA A 103 -7.99 17.81 -12.34
N VAL A 104 -8.56 18.41 -11.30
CA VAL A 104 -9.73 17.88 -10.57
C VAL A 104 -10.90 17.65 -11.54
N ALA A 105 -11.29 18.67 -12.30
CA ALA A 105 -12.41 18.58 -13.25
C ALA A 105 -12.22 17.50 -14.33
N ARG A 106 -10.96 17.15 -14.66
CA ARG A 106 -10.65 16.04 -15.55
C ARG A 106 -10.81 14.69 -14.87
N LEU A 107 -10.32 14.54 -13.63
CA LEU A 107 -10.46 13.32 -12.83
C LEU A 107 -11.91 12.96 -12.52
N GLU A 108 -12.81 13.96 -12.46
CA GLU A 108 -14.25 13.74 -12.28
C GLU A 108 -14.97 13.24 -13.54
N LYS A 109 -14.34 13.34 -14.71
CA LYS A 109 -14.95 13.01 -16.03
C LYS A 109 -14.30 11.82 -16.71
N GLU A 110 -13.00 11.63 -16.53
CA GLU A 110 -12.20 10.64 -17.24
C GLU A 110 -11.42 9.76 -16.26
N PRO A 111 -11.30 8.44 -16.49
CA PRO A 111 -10.49 7.54 -15.66
C PRO A 111 -8.99 7.68 -15.97
N VAL A 112 -8.46 8.90 -15.82
CA VAL A 112 -7.07 9.23 -16.16
C VAL A 112 -6.12 8.82 -15.04
N ASN A 113 -5.05 8.11 -15.40
CA ASN A 113 -4.03 7.66 -14.44
C ASN A 113 -2.86 8.64 -14.29
N GLU A 114 -2.87 9.75 -15.04
CA GLU A 114 -1.85 10.80 -14.93
C GLU A 114 -2.43 12.16 -15.30
N VAL A 115 -2.17 13.15 -14.45
CA VAL A 115 -2.50 14.57 -14.66
C VAL A 115 -1.27 15.42 -14.37
N THR A 116 -1.28 16.66 -14.84
CA THR A 116 -0.24 17.65 -14.50
C THR A 116 -0.94 18.91 -14.03
N ALA A 117 -0.53 19.40 -12.87
CA ALA A 117 -1.01 20.65 -12.31
C ALA A 117 0.17 21.41 -11.70
N ASP A 118 0.24 22.71 -11.97
CA ASP A 118 1.33 23.59 -11.50
C ASP A 118 2.75 23.02 -11.79
N GLY A 119 2.94 22.41 -12.96
CA GLY A 119 4.22 21.82 -13.35
C GLY A 119 4.62 20.54 -12.60
N VAL A 120 3.76 20.00 -11.73
CA VAL A 120 3.93 18.72 -11.06
C VAL A 120 3.13 17.65 -11.81
N ARG A 121 3.79 16.52 -12.13
CA ARG A 121 3.11 15.33 -12.68
C ARG A 121 2.62 14.48 -11.53
N TYR A 122 1.34 14.17 -11.52
CA TYR A 122 0.73 13.23 -10.57
C TYR A 122 0.32 11.97 -11.31
N ARG A 123 0.61 10.81 -10.74
CA ARG A 123 0.35 9.50 -11.34
C ARG A 123 -0.29 8.56 -10.33
N VAL A 124 -1.34 7.86 -10.78
CA VAL A 124 -1.80 6.64 -10.11
C VAL A 124 -0.79 5.53 -10.42
N VAL A 125 -0.19 5.00 -9.38
CA VAL A 125 0.87 3.97 -9.46
C VAL A 125 0.38 2.63 -8.94
N ARG A 126 0.99 1.56 -9.44
CA ARG A 126 0.65 0.18 -9.13
C ARG A 126 1.82 -0.52 -8.44
N ALA A 127 1.53 -1.26 -7.37
CA ALA A 127 2.46 -2.23 -6.78
C ALA A 127 1.78 -3.57 -6.54
N ASP A 128 2.57 -4.64 -6.47
CA ASP A 128 2.11 -5.97 -6.10
C ASP A 128 2.45 -6.23 -4.63
N GLU A 129 1.43 -6.53 -3.81
CA GLU A 129 1.63 -6.96 -2.42
C GLU A 129 1.88 -8.47 -2.36
N PHE A 130 2.89 -8.87 -1.61
CA PHE A 130 3.18 -10.27 -1.34
C PHE A 130 3.65 -10.50 0.08
N ALA A 131 3.53 -11.75 0.53
CA ALA A 131 4.13 -12.22 1.76
C ALA A 131 5.07 -13.39 1.44
N ARG A 132 6.14 -13.53 2.22
CA ARG A 132 7.02 -14.69 2.13
C ARG A 132 6.40 -15.88 2.86
N ILE A 133 6.61 -17.08 2.34
CA ILE A 133 6.07 -18.33 2.88
C ILE A 133 7.13 -19.43 2.94
N GLY A 134 7.11 -20.19 4.02
CA GLY A 134 7.97 -21.34 4.28
C GLY A 134 7.30 -22.28 5.27
N ASP A 135 7.42 -23.59 5.04
CA ASP A 135 6.78 -24.63 5.87
C ASP A 135 5.28 -24.39 6.12
N GLY A 136 4.57 -23.87 5.11
CA GLY A 136 3.14 -23.57 5.18
C GLY A 136 2.78 -22.40 6.12
N ARG A 137 3.73 -21.52 6.42
CA ARG A 137 3.54 -20.34 7.29
C ARG A 137 4.01 -19.07 6.60
N LEU A 138 3.23 -18.01 6.73
CA LEU A 138 3.67 -16.69 6.32
C LEU A 138 4.75 -16.17 7.28
N GLU A 139 5.63 -15.33 6.74
CA GLU A 139 6.69 -14.69 7.51
C GLU A 139 6.09 -13.78 8.61
N PRO A 140 6.41 -14.02 9.90
CA PRO A 140 6.06 -13.11 10.98
C PRO A 140 7.00 -11.89 10.99
N PRO A 141 6.69 -10.85 11.78
CA PRO A 141 7.64 -9.77 12.07
C PRO A 141 9.02 -10.30 12.47
N ARG A 142 10.05 -9.69 11.89
CA ARG A 142 11.47 -9.93 12.20
C ARG A 142 11.88 -9.23 13.49
N ALA A 143 13.01 -9.64 14.05
CA ALA A 143 13.53 -8.99 15.26
C ALA A 143 14.07 -7.59 14.95
N THR A 144 14.53 -7.35 13.72
CA THR A 144 15.05 -6.05 13.26
C THR A 144 13.98 -5.13 12.69
N ASP A 145 12.73 -5.57 12.61
CA ASP A 145 11.63 -4.70 12.17
C ASP A 145 11.38 -3.60 13.24
N PRO A 146 11.18 -2.33 12.84
CA PRO A 146 10.79 -1.27 13.77
C PRO A 146 9.48 -1.64 14.48
N ASP A 147 9.54 -1.77 15.80
CA ASP A 147 8.40 -2.19 16.63
C ASP A 147 8.33 -1.36 17.91
N GLU A 148 7.10 -1.07 18.33
CA GLU A 148 6.79 -0.29 19.52
C GLU A 148 6.17 -1.20 20.59
N ASP A 149 6.20 -0.77 21.85
CA ASP A 149 5.59 -1.52 22.96
C ASP A 149 4.25 -0.91 23.43
N SER A 150 3.79 0.19 22.81
CA SER A 150 2.58 0.92 23.25
C SER A 150 1.27 0.27 22.80
N TRP A 151 0.34 0.09 23.75
CA TRP A 151 -1.04 -0.36 23.52
C TRP A 151 -2.06 0.78 23.45
N ASP A 152 -1.62 2.02 23.28
CA ASP A 152 -2.51 3.14 22.97
C ASP A 152 -3.20 2.87 21.62
N LEU A 153 -4.50 2.53 21.67
CA LEU A 153 -5.29 2.12 20.50
C LEU A 153 -5.57 3.28 19.55
N ASP A 154 -5.47 4.52 20.04
CA ASP A 154 -5.69 5.74 19.28
C ASP A 154 -4.38 6.34 18.74
N ALA A 155 -3.24 5.69 19.02
CA ALA A 155 -1.95 6.13 18.52
C ALA A 155 -1.95 6.14 16.98
N PRO A 156 -1.49 7.24 16.36
CA PRO A 156 -1.44 7.34 14.91
C PRO A 156 -0.52 6.27 14.33
N ASP A 157 -0.87 5.76 13.15
CA ASP A 157 0.03 4.92 12.37
C ASP A 157 0.65 5.78 11.26
N PRO A 158 1.92 6.20 11.40
CA PRO A 158 2.54 7.08 10.43
C PRO A 158 2.77 6.33 9.10
N SER A 159 2.55 7.02 7.99
CA SER A 159 2.90 6.47 6.67
C SER A 159 4.41 6.20 6.60
N ARG A 160 4.79 5.02 6.08
CA ARG A 160 6.19 4.68 5.79
C ARG A 160 6.56 4.98 4.35
N THR A 161 5.58 5.23 3.50
CA THR A 161 5.80 5.49 2.08
C THR A 161 5.62 6.95 1.70
N GLU A 162 5.06 7.79 2.57
CA GLU A 162 5.02 9.23 2.33
C GLU A 162 6.45 9.76 2.08
N ASP A 163 6.60 10.56 1.03
CA ASP A 163 7.86 11.09 0.51
C ASP A 163 8.91 10.05 0.05
N PHE A 164 8.57 8.76 0.06
CA PHE A 164 9.47 7.70 -0.38
C PHE A 164 9.85 7.89 -1.85
N VAL A 165 11.16 7.91 -2.12
CA VAL A 165 11.71 8.11 -3.46
C VAL A 165 11.68 6.80 -4.23
N VAL A 166 10.91 6.77 -5.31
CA VAL A 166 10.86 5.63 -6.21
C VAL A 166 12.05 5.68 -7.16
N ASP A 167 13.11 4.96 -6.80
CA ASP A 167 14.37 4.89 -7.55
C ASP A 167 14.92 3.45 -7.59
N HIS A 168 14.94 2.87 -8.79
CA HIS A 168 15.49 1.53 -9.01
C HIS A 168 17.01 1.49 -8.82
N ALA A 169 17.71 2.55 -9.23
CA ALA A 169 19.16 2.66 -9.19
C ALA A 169 19.68 3.16 -7.84
N ALA A 170 18.80 3.52 -6.89
CA ALA A 170 19.22 3.82 -5.53
C ALA A 170 20.05 2.66 -4.96
N ALA A 171 21.17 2.98 -4.31
CA ALA A 171 22.04 1.99 -3.72
C ALA A 171 21.34 1.29 -2.53
N VAL A 172 21.33 -0.04 -2.55
CA VAL A 172 20.71 -0.88 -1.52
C VAL A 172 21.70 -1.85 -0.90
N GLY A 173 21.34 -2.40 0.26
CA GLY A 173 22.11 -3.49 0.87
C GLY A 173 22.03 -4.78 0.05
N LEU A 174 23.00 -5.68 0.25
CA LEU A 174 23.08 -6.95 -0.47
C LEU A 174 21.80 -7.81 -0.39
N ALA A 175 21.14 -7.90 0.78
CA ALA A 175 19.94 -8.72 0.92
C ALA A 175 18.79 -8.18 0.05
N GLU A 176 18.55 -6.87 0.10
CA GLU A 176 17.56 -6.22 -0.76
C GLU A 176 17.93 -6.31 -2.25
N GLY A 177 19.22 -6.18 -2.59
CA GLY A 177 19.68 -6.35 -3.97
C GLY A 177 19.37 -7.74 -4.55
N ILE A 178 19.60 -8.79 -3.75
CA ILE A 178 19.23 -10.17 -4.11
C ILE A 178 17.72 -10.33 -4.24
N ASP A 179 16.95 -9.74 -3.31
CA ASP A 179 15.49 -9.78 -3.36
C ASP A 179 14.94 -9.09 -4.62
N ARG A 180 15.43 -7.89 -4.94
CA ARG A 180 15.08 -7.19 -6.19
C ARG A 180 15.42 -8.05 -7.41
N ALA A 181 16.62 -8.64 -7.46
CA ALA A 181 17.02 -9.50 -8.57
C ALA A 181 16.10 -10.73 -8.74
N GLY A 182 15.70 -11.37 -7.63
CA GLY A 182 14.74 -12.49 -7.65
C GLY A 182 13.34 -12.10 -8.11
N LEU A 183 12.94 -10.84 -7.91
CA LEU A 183 11.62 -10.31 -8.27
C LEU A 183 11.54 -9.74 -9.68
N LEU A 184 12.65 -9.53 -10.40
CA LEU A 184 12.64 -9.01 -11.76
C LEU A 184 11.70 -9.80 -12.69
N GLN A 185 11.73 -11.14 -12.56
CA GLN A 185 10.92 -12.07 -13.35
C GLN A 185 9.54 -12.38 -12.74
N LEU A 186 9.15 -11.70 -11.65
CA LEU A 186 7.87 -11.92 -11.00
C LEU A 186 6.72 -11.61 -11.96
N SER A 187 5.94 -12.64 -12.28
CA SER A 187 4.73 -12.52 -13.08
C SER A 187 3.68 -13.51 -12.60
N TYR A 188 2.40 -13.19 -12.84
CA TYR A 188 1.31 -14.05 -12.44
C TYR A 188 1.20 -15.26 -13.37
N THR A 189 1.44 -16.45 -12.82
CA THR A 189 1.46 -17.71 -13.59
C THR A 189 0.36 -18.69 -13.18
N ALA A 190 -0.22 -18.55 -11.99
CA ALA A 190 -1.22 -19.48 -11.50
C ALA A 190 -2.53 -19.36 -12.29
N GLY A 191 -3.12 -20.51 -12.66
CA GLY A 191 -4.37 -20.57 -13.44
C GLY A 191 -5.61 -20.00 -12.74
N ARG A 192 -5.51 -19.63 -11.45
CA ARG A 192 -6.57 -18.91 -10.72
C ARG A 192 -6.70 -17.44 -11.14
N PHE A 193 -5.66 -16.86 -11.73
CA PHE A 193 -5.71 -15.49 -12.24
C PHE A 193 -6.32 -15.50 -13.66
N PRO A 194 -7.21 -14.57 -14.01
CA PRO A 194 -7.72 -14.43 -15.39
C PRO A 194 -6.63 -14.32 -16.47
N ASP A 195 -6.94 -14.72 -17.69
CA ASP A 195 -5.96 -14.81 -18.79
C ASP A 195 -5.36 -13.44 -19.18
N ASP A 196 -6.20 -12.41 -19.22
CA ASP A 196 -5.83 -11.02 -19.45
C ASP A 196 -4.94 -10.47 -18.34
N VAL A 197 -5.27 -10.76 -17.08
CA VAL A 197 -4.44 -10.43 -15.90
C VAL A 197 -3.04 -11.07 -15.99
N ARG A 198 -2.96 -12.34 -16.42
CA ARG A 198 -1.66 -13.02 -16.63
C ARG A 198 -0.89 -12.40 -17.80
N ALA A 199 -1.55 -12.13 -18.93
CA ALA A 199 -0.92 -11.51 -20.10
C ALA A 199 -0.38 -10.11 -19.79
N ASP A 200 -1.14 -9.32 -19.05
CA ASP A 200 -0.77 -8.01 -18.55
C ASP A 200 0.46 -8.07 -17.63
N SER A 201 0.48 -9.05 -16.72
CA SER A 201 1.63 -9.29 -15.86
C SER A 201 2.89 -9.71 -16.61
N GLN A 202 2.78 -10.47 -17.70
CA GLN A 202 3.91 -10.82 -18.54
C GLN A 202 4.43 -9.62 -19.34
N ARG A 203 3.53 -8.82 -19.91
CA ARG A 203 3.90 -7.60 -20.64
C ARG A 203 4.66 -6.61 -19.77
N ALA A 204 4.30 -6.52 -18.48
CA ALA A 204 4.98 -5.66 -17.51
C ALA A 204 6.48 -5.96 -17.36
N LEU A 205 6.92 -7.21 -17.60
CA LEU A 205 8.34 -7.57 -17.58
C LEU A 205 9.17 -6.82 -18.64
N ILE A 206 8.52 -6.42 -19.75
CA ILE A 206 9.17 -5.75 -20.88
C ILE A 206 9.01 -4.24 -20.75
N THR A 207 7.82 -3.76 -20.37
CA THR A 207 7.53 -2.32 -20.32
C THR A 207 8.06 -1.66 -19.05
N HIS A 208 8.13 -2.40 -17.95
CA HIS A 208 8.60 -1.95 -16.63
C HIS A 208 9.53 -3.01 -16.01
N PRO A 209 10.72 -3.22 -16.61
CA PRO A 209 11.64 -4.29 -16.24
C PRO A 209 12.28 -4.09 -14.86
N GLY A 210 12.43 -2.83 -14.42
CA GLY A 210 12.98 -2.50 -13.11
C GLY A 210 11.99 -2.77 -11.98
N VAL A 211 12.51 -2.95 -10.77
CA VAL A 211 11.70 -3.16 -9.56
C VAL A 211 12.20 -2.34 -8.38
N VAL A 212 11.28 -1.75 -7.62
CA VAL A 212 11.57 -1.08 -6.34
C VAL A 212 10.78 -1.80 -5.25
N LEU A 213 11.46 -2.15 -4.16
CA LEU A 213 10.82 -2.64 -2.96
C LEU A 213 10.42 -1.45 -2.10
N LEU A 214 9.13 -1.38 -1.75
CA LEU A 214 8.64 -0.36 -0.84
C LEU A 214 8.95 -0.76 0.61
N PRO A 215 9.00 0.21 1.54
CA PRO A 215 9.05 -0.05 2.96
C PRO A 215 8.05 -1.12 3.40
N THR A 216 8.56 -2.09 4.16
CA THR A 216 7.80 -3.21 4.72
C THR A 216 6.65 -2.71 5.58
N THR A 217 5.50 -3.38 5.45
CA THR A 217 4.34 -3.18 6.31
C THR A 217 3.92 -4.49 6.97
N PHE A 218 2.97 -4.39 7.89
CA PHE A 218 2.46 -5.50 8.68
C PHE A 218 0.94 -5.53 8.61
N ARG A 219 0.38 -6.73 8.71
CA ARG A 219 -1.08 -6.87 8.82
C ARG A 219 -1.47 -8.11 9.55
N VAL A 220 -2.76 -8.21 9.84
CA VAL A 220 -3.36 -9.38 10.44
C VAL A 220 -4.06 -10.18 9.37
N VAL A 221 -3.75 -11.47 9.34
CA VAL A 221 -4.46 -12.45 8.53
C VAL A 221 -5.12 -13.48 9.44
N GLU A 222 -6.25 -14.01 9.00
CA GLU A 222 -6.82 -15.21 9.59
C GLU A 222 -6.38 -16.41 8.75
N ARG A 223 -5.71 -17.35 9.39
CA ARG A 223 -5.29 -18.60 8.77
C ARG A 223 -6.49 -19.53 8.64
N LYS A 224 -6.78 -19.94 7.41
CA LYS A 224 -7.71 -21.02 7.06
C LYS A 224 -6.91 -22.29 6.78
N GLU A 225 -7.61 -23.38 6.49
CA GLU A 225 -6.99 -24.69 6.25
C GLU A 225 -5.99 -24.65 5.07
N LEU A 226 -6.39 -24.00 3.96
CA LEU A 226 -5.61 -23.96 2.72
C LEU A 226 -5.31 -22.53 2.23
N SER A 227 -5.68 -21.51 3.00
CA SER A 227 -5.58 -20.12 2.57
C SER A 227 -5.48 -19.16 3.76
N TRP A 228 -5.35 -17.88 3.44
CA TRP A 228 -5.42 -16.78 4.41
C TRP A 228 -6.49 -15.81 3.95
N SER A 229 -7.28 -15.29 4.90
CA SER A 229 -8.16 -14.15 4.67
C SER A 229 -7.59 -12.91 5.32
N MET A 230 -7.66 -11.79 4.62
CA MET A 230 -7.26 -10.49 5.15
C MET A 230 -8.24 -10.06 6.25
N VAL A 231 -7.72 -9.61 7.39
CA VAL A 231 -8.53 -9.17 8.54
C VAL A 231 -8.42 -7.66 8.73
N THR A 232 -7.25 -7.10 8.49
CA THR A 232 -6.95 -5.67 8.67
C THR A 232 -6.26 -5.08 7.44
N GLY A 233 -6.15 -3.75 7.40
CA GLY A 233 -5.30 -3.02 6.47
C GLY A 233 -3.80 -3.26 6.70
N GLN A 234 -2.97 -2.45 6.04
CA GLN A 234 -1.53 -2.42 6.25
C GLN A 234 -1.17 -1.45 7.37
N TYR A 235 -0.12 -1.78 8.12
CA TYR A 235 0.39 -0.96 9.22
C TYR A 235 1.89 -0.79 9.14
N ALA A 236 2.39 0.36 9.58
CA ALA A 236 3.81 0.71 9.55
C ALA A 236 4.66 -0.20 10.46
N THR A 237 4.08 -0.64 11.58
CA THR A 237 4.76 -1.42 12.62
C THR A 237 4.00 -2.70 12.96
N PRO A 238 4.69 -3.73 13.49
CA PRO A 238 4.02 -4.92 14.02
C PRO A 238 3.03 -4.57 15.13
N GLN A 239 3.38 -3.63 16.00
CA GLN A 239 2.49 -3.14 17.05
C GLN A 239 1.23 -2.47 16.50
N GLY A 240 1.32 -1.68 15.42
CA GLY A 240 0.16 -1.13 14.71
C GLY A 240 -0.82 -2.22 14.27
N ALA A 241 -0.31 -3.29 13.65
CA ALA A 241 -1.12 -4.45 13.27
C ALA A 241 -1.73 -5.19 14.48
N ARG A 242 -1.00 -5.29 15.60
CA ARG A 242 -1.53 -5.87 16.85
C ARG A 242 -2.66 -5.03 17.45
N ARG A 243 -2.53 -3.70 17.46
CA ARG A 243 -3.61 -2.77 17.87
C ARG A 243 -4.82 -2.91 16.95
N ALA A 244 -4.60 -3.05 15.65
CA ALA A 244 -5.66 -3.27 14.68
C ALA A 244 -6.43 -4.59 14.90
N LEU A 245 -5.75 -5.67 15.30
CA LEU A 245 -6.42 -6.92 15.70
C LEU A 245 -7.30 -6.69 16.94
N VAL A 246 -6.79 -5.98 17.95
CA VAL A 246 -7.59 -5.65 19.14
C VAL A 246 -8.83 -4.85 18.72
N HIS A 247 -8.65 -3.80 17.92
CA HIS A 247 -9.76 -3.01 17.40
C HIS A 247 -10.75 -3.86 16.59
N HIS A 248 -10.28 -4.79 15.75
CA HIS A 248 -11.14 -5.71 15.01
C HIS A 248 -12.01 -6.59 15.93
N LEU A 249 -11.45 -7.06 17.05
CA LEU A 249 -12.16 -7.92 18.01
C LEU A 249 -13.12 -7.14 18.91
N THR A 250 -12.77 -5.91 19.26
CA THR A 250 -13.51 -5.09 20.23
C THR A 250 -14.32 -3.98 19.58
N ARG A 251 -14.37 -3.92 18.24
CA ARG A 251 -15.12 -2.88 17.52
C ARG A 251 -16.57 -2.95 18.01
N PRO A 252 -17.10 -1.87 18.62
CA PRO A 252 -18.51 -1.83 18.93
C PRO A 252 -19.29 -1.97 17.62
N VAL A 253 -20.34 -2.79 17.61
CA VAL A 253 -21.34 -2.72 16.55
C VAL A 253 -21.75 -1.24 16.44
N PRO A 254 -21.72 -0.63 15.24
CA PRO A 254 -22.08 0.77 15.11
C PRO A 254 -23.46 0.98 15.75
N GLN A 255 -23.49 1.72 16.85
CA GLN A 255 -24.75 2.21 17.41
C GLN A 255 -25.25 3.22 16.41
N LEU A 256 -26.17 2.82 15.53
CA LEU A 256 -26.88 3.77 14.71
C LEU A 256 -27.56 4.75 15.66
N PRO A 257 -27.48 6.07 15.42
CA PRO A 257 -28.27 7.02 16.19
C PRO A 257 -29.74 6.61 16.12
N ASP A 258 -30.43 6.71 17.25
CA ASP A 258 -31.84 6.34 17.44
C ASP A 258 -32.74 7.34 16.68
N LEU A 259 -32.66 7.30 15.35
CA LEU A 259 -33.43 8.11 14.43
C LEU A 259 -34.68 7.31 14.03
N PRO A 260 -35.88 7.92 14.08
CA PRO A 260 -37.05 7.28 13.50
C PRO A 260 -36.78 6.99 12.02
N ASP A 261 -37.13 5.77 11.59
CA ASP A 261 -37.02 5.26 10.21
C ASP A 261 -35.66 4.69 9.75
N MET A 262 -34.69 4.47 10.64
CA MET A 262 -33.50 3.69 10.28
C MET A 262 -33.80 2.18 10.20
N PRO A 263 -33.33 1.48 9.15
CA PRO A 263 -33.47 0.03 9.08
C PRO A 263 -32.69 -0.63 10.23
N GLU A 264 -33.29 -1.65 10.86
CA GLU A 264 -32.59 -2.51 11.81
C GLU A 264 -31.26 -2.98 11.20
N LEU A 265 -30.20 -3.01 12.01
CA LEU A 265 -28.93 -3.54 11.54
C LEU A 265 -29.17 -4.96 10.99
N PRO A 266 -28.70 -5.25 9.76
CA PRO A 266 -28.80 -6.59 9.21
C PRO A 266 -28.27 -7.62 10.19
N ALA A 267 -28.93 -8.77 10.31
CA ALA A 267 -28.59 -9.81 11.29
C ALA A 267 -27.12 -10.27 11.23
N TRP A 268 -26.43 -10.10 10.09
CA TRP A 268 -25.01 -10.40 9.93
C TRP A 268 -24.06 -9.36 10.56
N MET A 269 -24.54 -8.18 10.95
CA MET A 269 -23.81 -7.16 11.72
C MET A 269 -24.03 -7.27 13.23
N MET A 270 -25.04 -8.02 13.66
CA MET A 270 -25.34 -8.22 15.08
C MET A 270 -24.39 -9.28 15.65
N VAL A 271 -23.49 -8.88 16.54
CA VAL A 271 -22.64 -9.80 17.30
C VAL A 271 -23.36 -10.18 18.59
N ASP A 272 -23.52 -11.48 18.86
CA ASP A 272 -24.07 -11.97 20.14
C ASP A 272 -23.22 -11.43 21.30
N GLU A 273 -23.85 -10.91 22.36
CA GLU A 273 -23.18 -10.41 23.57
C GLU A 273 -22.19 -11.45 24.14
N LYS A 274 -22.52 -12.74 24.04
CA LYS A 274 -21.62 -13.82 24.48
C LYS A 274 -20.39 -13.95 23.60
N GLU A 275 -20.52 -13.71 22.30
CA GLU A 275 -19.41 -13.68 21.35
C GLU A 275 -18.54 -12.45 21.59
N GLN A 276 -19.15 -11.27 21.78
CA GLN A 276 -18.44 -10.05 22.12
C GLN A 276 -17.63 -10.21 23.43
N ALA A 277 -18.24 -10.78 24.47
CA ALA A 277 -17.53 -11.04 25.73
C ALA A 277 -16.36 -12.04 25.59
N VAL A 278 -16.40 -12.95 24.60
CA VAL A 278 -15.27 -13.82 24.28
C VAL A 278 -14.17 -13.03 23.59
N HIS A 279 -14.51 -12.19 22.61
CA HIS A 279 -13.57 -11.33 21.91
C HIS A 279 -12.88 -10.35 22.86
N ASP A 280 -13.63 -9.69 23.75
CA ASP A 280 -13.08 -8.77 24.74
C ASP A 280 -12.08 -9.46 25.69
N ARG A 281 -12.41 -10.67 26.16
CA ARG A 281 -11.49 -11.46 26.99
C ARG A 281 -10.25 -11.90 26.21
N ALA A 282 -10.39 -12.25 24.94
CA ALA A 282 -9.28 -12.62 24.08
C ALA A 282 -8.35 -11.43 23.82
N ALA A 283 -8.91 -10.25 23.51
CA ALA A 283 -8.18 -9.00 23.34
C ALA A 283 -7.40 -8.64 24.60
N LYS A 284 -8.03 -8.67 25.79
CA LYS A 284 -7.34 -8.43 27.07
C LYS A 284 -6.17 -9.38 27.31
N LYS A 285 -6.35 -10.68 27.04
CA LYS A 285 -5.26 -11.68 27.16
C LYS A 285 -4.16 -11.47 26.13
N PHE A 286 -4.50 -11.02 24.93
CA PHE A 286 -3.54 -10.69 23.89
C PHE A 286 -2.68 -9.50 24.32
N MET A 287 -3.30 -8.40 24.78
CA MET A 287 -2.60 -7.21 25.26
C MET A 287 -1.67 -7.46 26.46
N ALA A 288 -1.99 -8.46 27.30
CA ALA A 288 -1.16 -8.84 28.44
C ALA A 288 0.16 -9.54 28.06
N ARG A 289 0.33 -9.96 26.80
CA ARG A 289 1.55 -10.61 26.31
C ARG A 289 2.52 -9.57 25.74
N ARG A 290 3.83 -9.81 25.85
CA ARG A 290 4.84 -9.00 25.19
C ARG A 290 4.93 -9.39 23.71
N ARG A 291 4.68 -8.43 22.81
CA ARG A 291 4.79 -8.56 21.34
C ARG A 291 4.18 -9.84 20.76
N PRO A 292 2.92 -10.17 21.07
CA PRO A 292 2.29 -11.37 20.54
C PRO A 292 2.03 -11.24 19.04
N ASN A 293 2.43 -12.24 18.26
CA ASN A 293 2.17 -12.28 16.80
C ASN A 293 1.06 -13.27 16.44
N GLU A 294 0.48 -13.96 17.41
CA GLU A 294 -0.53 -14.99 17.18
C GLU A 294 -1.62 -14.98 18.26
N LEU A 295 -2.86 -15.15 17.82
CA LEU A 295 -4.04 -15.27 18.66
C LEU A 295 -4.96 -16.36 18.11
N VAL A 296 -5.48 -17.20 19.00
CA VAL A 296 -6.52 -18.19 18.67
C VAL A 296 -7.76 -17.90 19.48
N VAL A 297 -8.89 -17.68 18.80
CA VAL A 297 -10.20 -17.44 19.41
C VAL A 297 -11.24 -18.29 18.71
N ARG A 298 -11.96 -19.14 19.46
CA ARG A 298 -13.02 -20.00 18.91
C ARG A 298 -12.57 -20.85 17.69
N GLY A 299 -11.32 -21.30 17.68
CA GLY A 299 -10.74 -22.08 16.58
C GLY A 299 -10.26 -21.25 15.38
N ARG A 300 -10.51 -19.94 15.35
CA ARG A 300 -9.97 -19.01 14.37
C ARG A 300 -8.57 -18.58 14.80
N ARG A 301 -7.60 -18.69 13.90
CA ARG A 301 -6.19 -18.33 14.15
C ARG A 301 -5.85 -17.06 13.41
N TYR A 302 -5.51 -16.02 14.16
CA TYR A 302 -5.04 -14.74 13.66
C TYR A 302 -3.52 -14.66 13.80
N GLU A 303 -2.86 -14.22 12.74
CA GLU A 303 -1.40 -14.09 12.67
C GLU A 303 -1.05 -12.66 12.22
N VAL A 304 -0.13 -12.01 12.95
CA VAL A 304 0.52 -10.78 12.48
C VAL A 304 1.62 -11.21 11.53
N VAL A 305 1.55 -10.74 10.30
CA VAL A 305 2.45 -11.14 9.20
C VAL A 305 3.15 -9.92 8.61
N ARG A 306 4.38 -10.16 8.17
CA ARG A 306 5.20 -9.20 7.44
C ARG A 306 4.83 -9.27 5.96
N VAL A 307 4.55 -8.12 5.36
CA VAL A 307 4.20 -8.00 3.94
C VAL A 307 5.15 -7.04 3.24
N GLU A 308 5.45 -7.36 1.99
CA GLU A 308 6.30 -6.57 1.10
C GLU A 308 5.47 -6.12 -0.10
N ARG A 309 5.87 -4.99 -0.68
CA ARG A 309 5.24 -4.43 -1.87
C ARG A 309 6.32 -4.17 -2.91
N VAL A 310 6.12 -4.68 -4.12
CA VAL A 310 7.04 -4.47 -5.24
C VAL A 310 6.37 -3.61 -6.30
N MET A 311 7.04 -2.52 -6.66
CA MET A 311 6.61 -1.62 -7.72
C MET A 311 7.48 -1.84 -8.95
N ARG A 312 6.86 -2.00 -10.12
CA ARG A 312 7.60 -2.09 -11.39
C ARG A 312 7.90 -0.72 -11.95
N ILE A 313 9.09 -0.54 -12.49
CA ILE A 313 9.60 0.73 -13.01
C ILE A 313 10.06 0.55 -14.46
N GLY A 314 9.61 1.44 -15.33
CA GLY A 314 10.04 1.54 -16.72
C GLY A 314 10.78 2.85 -16.99
N PRO A 315 11.10 3.14 -18.26
CA PRO A 315 11.80 4.36 -18.66
C PRO A 315 11.09 5.67 -18.26
N ASP A 316 9.75 5.67 -18.21
CA ASP A 316 8.94 6.82 -17.78
C ASP A 316 8.53 6.74 -16.29
N GLY A 317 9.20 5.89 -15.50
CA GLY A 317 8.98 5.77 -14.06
C GLY A 317 8.02 4.63 -13.67
N PRO A 318 7.29 4.76 -12.55
CA PRO A 318 6.50 3.67 -11.99
C PRO A 318 5.32 3.26 -12.86
N GLU A 319 5.04 1.96 -12.85
CA GLU A 319 3.95 1.32 -13.57
C GLU A 319 2.60 1.92 -13.14
N LYS A 320 1.78 2.25 -14.15
CA LYS A 320 0.39 2.68 -14.01
C LYS A 320 -0.53 1.46 -13.85
N PRO A 321 -1.80 1.64 -13.45
CA PRO A 321 -2.82 0.60 -13.60
C PRO A 321 -2.78 -0.04 -14.99
N ARG A 322 -2.88 -1.37 -15.01
CA ARG A 322 -2.90 -2.19 -16.22
C ARG A 322 -4.33 -2.22 -16.78
N PRO A 323 -4.51 -2.51 -18.09
CA PRO A 323 -5.84 -2.68 -18.68
C PRO A 323 -6.76 -3.68 -17.96
N SER A 324 -6.19 -4.74 -17.40
CA SER A 324 -6.92 -5.75 -16.59
C SER A 324 -7.22 -5.32 -15.15
N ASP A 325 -6.69 -4.19 -14.68
CA ASP A 325 -7.05 -3.62 -13.39
C ASP A 325 -8.40 -2.88 -13.56
N THR A 326 -9.49 -3.56 -13.26
CA THR A 326 -10.86 -3.05 -13.47
C THR A 326 -11.31 -2.12 -12.36
N ASP A 327 -12.05 -1.08 -12.73
CA ASP A 327 -12.72 -0.18 -11.78
C ASP A 327 -14.08 -0.73 -11.38
N ASP A 328 -14.41 -0.65 -10.09
CA ASP A 328 -15.75 -1.02 -9.58
C ASP A 328 -16.80 0.05 -9.90
N TYR A 329 -16.36 1.30 -10.07
CA TYR A 329 -17.19 2.46 -10.43
C TYR A 329 -16.39 3.47 -11.25
N GLY A 330 -17.08 4.40 -11.92
CA GLY A 330 -16.45 5.38 -12.80
C GLY A 330 -16.17 6.74 -12.13
N PRO A 331 -15.51 7.65 -12.85
CA PRO A 331 -15.32 9.05 -12.43
C PRO A 331 -16.62 9.72 -11.99
N SER A 332 -16.55 10.46 -10.90
CA SER A 332 -17.66 11.27 -10.38
C SER A 332 -17.16 12.50 -9.64
N GLN A 333 -18.02 13.49 -9.48
CA GLN A 333 -17.73 14.65 -8.64
C GLN A 333 -17.84 14.25 -7.17
N ILE A 334 -16.75 14.38 -6.42
CA ILE A 334 -16.67 13.98 -5.00
C ILE A 334 -16.59 15.17 -4.05
N HIS A 335 -16.21 16.36 -4.55
CA HIS A 335 -16.13 17.61 -3.77
C HIS A 335 -17.07 18.69 -4.32
N PRO A 336 -17.48 19.66 -3.50
CA PRO A 336 -18.16 20.86 -3.98
C PRO A 336 -17.31 21.63 -5.01
N LEU A 337 -17.97 22.39 -5.89
CA LEU A 337 -17.27 23.19 -6.88
C LEU A 337 -16.56 24.36 -6.20
N MET A 338 -15.34 24.65 -6.65
CA MET A 338 -14.54 25.78 -6.20
C MET A 338 -14.18 26.65 -7.41
N ASP A 339 -14.29 27.96 -7.29
CA ASP A 339 -13.74 28.88 -8.29
C ASP A 339 -12.25 29.17 -8.04
N GLU A 340 -11.63 29.89 -8.96
CA GLU A 340 -10.19 30.19 -8.89
C GLU A 340 -9.85 31.25 -7.82
N GLU A 341 -10.86 31.92 -7.29
CA GLU A 341 -10.78 32.81 -6.12
C GLU A 341 -10.88 32.04 -4.79
N GLY A 342 -11.20 30.73 -4.83
CA GLY A 342 -11.33 29.88 -3.65
C GLY A 342 -12.74 29.88 -3.05
N ASN A 343 -13.73 30.47 -3.71
CA ASN A 343 -15.12 30.41 -3.25
C ASN A 343 -15.71 29.04 -3.53
N ILE A 344 -16.29 28.43 -2.50
CA ILE A 344 -16.89 27.10 -2.58
C ILE A 344 -18.39 27.22 -2.77
N THR A 345 -18.91 26.53 -3.79
CA THR A 345 -20.33 26.42 -4.07
C THR A 345 -20.81 25.00 -3.79
N HIS A 346 -21.70 24.89 -2.81
CA HIS A 346 -22.39 23.65 -2.52
C HIS A 346 -23.60 23.55 -3.44
N SER A 347 -23.62 22.53 -4.31
CA SER A 347 -24.84 22.17 -5.02
C SER A 347 -25.90 21.78 -3.99
N SER A 348 -27.04 22.48 -3.95
CA SER A 348 -28.20 22.00 -3.23
C SER A 348 -28.66 20.69 -3.89
N SER A 349 -28.65 19.60 -3.13
CA SER A 349 -29.11 18.27 -3.57
C SER A 349 -30.56 18.27 -4.05
#